data_AF-E2SDE8-F1
#
_entry.id   AF-E2SDE8-F1
#
_cell.length_a   1.000
_cell.length_b   1.000
_cell.length_c   1.000
_cell.angle_alpha   90.00
_cell.angle_beta   90.00
_cell.angle_gamma   90.00
#
_symmetry.space_group_name_H-M   'P 1'
#
loop_
_entity.id
_entity.type
_entity.pdbx_description
1 polymer ?
#
loop_
_entity_poly.entity_id
_entity_poly.type
_entity_poly.pdbx_seq_one_letter_code
_entity_poly.pdbx_strand_id
1 'polypeptide(L)'
;MRRLTRSAAAATVVTLLALAGGACSPGSEPPDRDTVPEQTSSAPAEPLIDPRTAGGYCPRLAAMAALAAQDTTSATSPDEVLRHRLEVLAGAFAQLAGESPDPVAGTAWSAVATAFDEADNVFRATGGSLANDGVIVELAELKVTLEQQLLSVREHVRAACDLDIDAVAGYAVGS
;
A
#
# COMPACT_ATOMS: atom_id res chain seq x y z
N MET A 1 -36.52 -17.21 17.42
CA MET A 1 -36.24 -18.20 16.35
C MET A 1 -34.78 -18.00 15.92
N ARG A 2 -33.81 -18.65 16.59
CA ARG A 2 -32.97 -19.74 16.04
C ARG A 2 -32.77 -19.72 14.51
N ARG A 3 -31.54 -19.45 14.08
CA ARG A 3 -30.73 -20.34 13.23
C ARG A 3 -29.24 -20.00 13.39
N LEU A 4 -28.55 -20.91 14.09
CA LEU A 4 -27.09 -21.09 14.11
C LEU A 4 -26.75 -22.04 12.95
N THR A 5 -25.76 -21.68 12.14
CA THR A 5 -25.06 -22.57 11.18
C THR A 5 -23.61 -22.08 11.18
N ARG A 6 -22.72 -22.60 12.03
CA ARG A 6 -21.85 -23.79 11.85
C ARG A 6 -21.19 -23.88 10.47
N SER A 7 -19.87 -23.66 10.45
CA SER A 7 -18.80 -24.41 9.74
C SER A 7 -17.57 -23.50 9.67
N ALA A 8 -16.32 -23.93 9.75
CA ALA A 8 -15.64 -25.13 10.23
C ALA A 8 -14.15 -24.75 10.23
N ALA A 9 -13.37 -25.37 11.11
CA ALA A 9 -11.94 -25.12 11.31
C ALA A 9 -11.07 -25.50 10.10
N ALA A 10 -9.93 -24.84 9.96
CA ALA A 10 -8.71 -25.43 9.42
C ALA A 10 -7.49 -24.74 10.04
N ALA A 11 -6.93 -25.39 11.06
CA ALA A 11 -5.60 -25.12 11.58
C ALA A 11 -4.57 -25.71 10.61
N THR A 12 -3.51 -24.95 10.29
CA THR A 12 -2.28 -25.56 9.75
C THR A 12 -1.08 -24.92 10.42
N VAL A 13 -0.39 -25.77 11.19
CA VAL A 13 0.88 -25.56 11.88
C VAL A 13 2.00 -25.52 10.84
N VAL A 14 2.84 -24.48 10.85
CA VAL A 14 4.12 -24.50 10.13
C VAL A 14 5.25 -24.65 11.13
N THR A 15 5.92 -25.79 11.00
CA THR A 15 6.97 -26.33 11.86
C THR A 15 8.28 -25.55 11.74
N LEU A 16 8.82 -25.10 12.88
CA LEU A 16 10.20 -24.67 13.04
C LEU A 16 11.16 -25.85 12.78
N LEU A 17 12.02 -25.74 11.77
CA LEU A 17 13.21 -26.59 11.67
C LEU A 17 14.40 -25.86 12.31
N ALA A 18 14.68 -26.23 13.57
CA ALA A 18 15.97 -26.02 14.20
C ALA A 18 16.94 -27.11 13.72
N LEU A 19 17.96 -26.73 12.98
CA LEU A 19 19.12 -27.58 12.72
C LEU A 19 20.21 -27.21 13.72
N ALA A 20 20.36 -28.08 14.73
CA ALA A 20 21.51 -28.13 15.60
C ALA A 20 22.58 -29.06 15.01
N GLY A 21 23.85 -28.67 15.12
CA GLY A 21 24.97 -29.61 15.10
C GLY A 21 26.23 -29.09 14.40
N GLY A 22 27.29 -28.81 15.16
CA GLY A 22 28.64 -28.64 14.58
C GLY A 22 29.72 -28.03 15.48
N ALA A 23 30.28 -28.86 16.38
CA ALA A 23 31.68 -28.91 16.85
C ALA A 23 32.47 -27.64 17.26
N CYS A 24 32.95 -27.66 18.52
CA CYS A 24 34.07 -26.87 19.01
C CYS A 24 35.41 -27.28 18.36
N SER A 25 36.26 -26.29 18.03
CA SER A 25 37.72 -26.40 18.08
C SER A 25 38.32 -25.01 18.32
N PRO A 26 39.30 -24.85 19.24
CA PRO A 26 39.99 -23.59 19.48
C PRO A 26 41.22 -23.50 18.59
N GLY A 27 41.36 -22.42 17.83
CA GLY A 27 42.55 -22.12 17.03
C GLY A 27 42.67 -20.60 16.88
N SER A 28 43.66 -20.04 17.57
CA SER A 28 44.05 -18.63 17.50
C SER A 28 44.92 -18.39 16.26
N GLU A 29 44.58 -17.42 15.41
CA GLU A 29 45.51 -16.45 14.80
C GLU A 29 44.73 -15.44 13.91
N PRO A 30 44.89 -14.11 14.11
CA PRO A 30 44.57 -13.08 13.11
C PRO A 30 45.85 -12.69 12.34
N PRO A 31 45.85 -11.79 11.34
CA PRO A 31 44.75 -11.19 10.57
C PRO A 31 44.94 -11.44 9.04
N ASP A 32 43.90 -11.27 8.23
CA ASP A 32 44.13 -10.59 6.96
C ASP A 32 42.91 -9.80 6.51
N ARG A 33 43.17 -8.53 6.24
CA ARG A 33 42.20 -7.59 5.70
C ARG A 33 42.20 -7.76 4.19
N ASP A 34 41.32 -8.62 3.69
CA ASP A 34 40.73 -8.40 2.38
C ASP A 34 39.32 -7.87 2.60
N THR A 35 39.27 -6.54 2.80
CA THR A 35 38.03 -5.80 2.69
C THR A 35 37.67 -5.80 1.21
N VAL A 36 36.96 -6.82 0.75
CA VAL A 36 36.20 -6.72 -0.50
C VAL A 36 35.23 -5.56 -0.25
N PRO A 37 35.25 -4.48 -1.05
CA PRO A 37 34.17 -3.54 -1.01
C PRO A 37 32.94 -4.32 -1.49
N GLU A 38 32.07 -4.75 -0.57
CA GLU A 38 30.66 -4.87 -0.89
C GLU A 38 30.22 -3.46 -1.31
N GLN A 39 30.40 -3.16 -2.60
CA GLN A 39 29.56 -2.19 -3.26
C GLN A 39 28.16 -2.79 -3.28
N THR A 40 27.49 -2.73 -2.14
CA THR A 40 26.04 -2.61 -2.11
C THR A 40 25.75 -1.29 -2.80
N SER A 41 25.76 -1.33 -4.14
CA SER A 41 25.15 -0.30 -4.94
C SER A 41 23.66 -0.44 -4.66
N SER A 42 23.23 0.18 -3.56
CA SER A 42 21.84 0.52 -3.37
C SER A 42 21.55 1.52 -4.47
N ALA A 43 21.10 1.01 -5.62
CA ALA A 43 20.42 1.83 -6.60
C ALA A 43 19.41 2.66 -5.80
N PRO A 44 19.42 4.00 -5.92
CA PRO A 44 18.47 4.83 -5.18
C PRO A 44 17.08 4.29 -5.49
N ALA A 45 16.28 4.10 -4.43
CA ALA A 45 14.88 3.70 -4.59
C ALA A 45 14.23 4.64 -5.60
N GLU A 46 13.53 4.08 -6.60
CA GLU A 46 12.83 4.92 -7.57
C GLU A 46 11.88 5.85 -6.82
N PRO A 47 11.83 7.14 -7.19
CA PRO A 47 10.92 8.07 -6.57
C PRO A 47 9.48 7.60 -6.77
N LEU A 48 8.66 7.76 -5.73
CA LEU A 48 7.24 7.44 -5.81
C LEU A 48 6.57 8.31 -6.88
N ILE A 49 5.76 7.69 -7.73
CA ILE A 49 4.94 8.41 -8.70
C ILE A 49 3.98 9.32 -7.94
N ASP A 50 3.92 10.60 -8.30
CA ASP A 50 2.97 11.56 -7.73
C ASP A 50 1.82 11.85 -8.72
N PRO A 51 0.63 11.24 -8.55
CA PRO A 51 -0.50 11.42 -9.46
C PRO A 51 -1.04 12.86 -9.49
N ARG A 52 -0.71 13.69 -8.49
CA ARG A 52 -1.13 15.11 -8.46
C ARG A 52 -0.50 15.92 -9.60
N THR A 53 0.60 15.42 -10.17
CA THR A 53 1.29 16.05 -11.31
C THR A 53 0.58 15.78 -12.64
N ALA A 54 -0.30 14.78 -12.72
CA ALA A 54 -1.08 14.50 -13.90
C ALA A 54 -2.22 15.53 -14.05
N GLY A 55 -2.37 16.07 -15.26
CA GLY A 55 -3.40 17.05 -15.59
C GLY A 55 -4.69 16.39 -16.06
N GLY A 56 -5.78 16.58 -15.32
CA GLY A 56 -7.11 16.12 -15.68
C GLY A 56 -7.48 14.75 -15.11
N TYR A 57 -8.77 14.45 -15.19
CA TYR A 57 -9.41 13.30 -14.56
C TYR A 57 -8.79 11.93 -14.96
N CYS A 58 -8.85 11.57 -16.25
CA CYS A 58 -8.35 10.26 -16.70
C CYS A 58 -6.83 10.10 -16.59
N PRO A 59 -5.98 11.09 -16.95
CA PRO A 59 -4.54 10.99 -16.73
C PRO A 59 -4.16 10.80 -15.27
N ARG A 60 -4.90 11.42 -14.33
CA ARG A 60 -4.66 11.22 -12.90
C ARG A 60 -5.03 9.82 -12.44
N LEU A 61 -6.18 9.29 -12.86
CA LEU A 61 -6.52 7.88 -12.58
C LEU A 61 -5.47 6.91 -13.12
N ALA A 62 -4.93 7.15 -14.31
CA ALA A 62 -3.85 6.34 -14.87
C ALA A 62 -2.55 6.44 -14.03
N ALA A 63 -2.19 7.64 -13.58
CA ALA A 63 -1.03 7.83 -12.71
C ALA A 63 -1.21 7.16 -11.34
N MET A 64 -2.44 7.09 -10.82
CA MET A 64 -2.75 6.35 -9.59
C MET A 64 -2.61 4.84 -9.77
N ALA A 65 -3.07 4.29 -10.89
CA ALA A 65 -2.84 2.88 -11.21
C ALA A 65 -1.33 2.58 -11.35
N ALA A 66 -0.55 3.49 -11.94
CA ALA A 66 0.90 3.35 -12.03
C ALA A 66 1.58 3.39 -10.65
N LEU A 67 1.17 4.29 -9.76
CA LEU A 67 1.65 4.32 -8.36
C LEU A 67 1.29 3.03 -7.61
N ALA A 68 0.09 2.50 -7.82
CA ALA A 68 -0.36 1.26 -7.19
C ALA A 68 0.48 0.05 -7.65
N ALA A 69 0.87 0.01 -8.92
CA ALA A 69 1.73 -1.02 -9.50
C ALA A 69 3.22 -0.86 -9.19
N GLN A 70 3.65 0.28 -8.62
CA GLN A 70 5.06 0.54 -8.33
C GLN A 70 5.56 -0.35 -7.19
N ASP A 71 6.60 -1.14 -7.46
CA ASP A 71 7.28 -1.98 -6.48
C ASP A 71 8.10 -1.11 -5.50
N THR A 72 7.80 -1.22 -4.22
CA THR A 72 8.52 -0.52 -3.14
C THR A 72 9.17 -1.49 -2.14
N THR A 73 9.30 -2.76 -2.50
CA THR A 73 9.87 -3.81 -1.61
C THR A 73 11.33 -3.55 -1.24
N SER A 74 12.07 -2.81 -2.07
CA SER A 74 13.46 -2.41 -1.80
C SER A 74 13.59 -1.19 -0.87
N ALA A 75 12.48 -0.64 -0.37
CA ALA A 75 12.53 0.55 0.48
C ALA A 75 13.09 0.24 1.87
N THR A 76 14.08 1.03 2.28
CA THR A 76 14.74 0.91 3.59
C THR A 76 13.83 1.25 4.76
N SER A 77 12.72 1.95 4.52
CA SER A 77 11.78 2.42 5.55
C SER A 77 10.33 2.26 5.07
N PRO A 78 9.69 1.09 5.34
CA PRO A 78 8.30 0.83 4.96
C PRO A 78 7.32 1.87 5.50
N ASP A 79 7.56 2.37 6.72
CA ASP A 79 6.72 3.37 7.38
C ASP A 79 6.78 4.73 6.66
N GLU A 80 7.96 5.14 6.17
CA GLU A 80 8.09 6.37 5.37
C GLU A 80 7.41 6.24 4.00
N VAL A 81 7.52 5.07 3.37
CA VAL A 81 6.83 4.79 2.10
C VAL A 81 5.32 4.82 2.30
N LEU A 82 4.80 4.18 3.35
CA LEU A 82 3.38 4.19 3.63
C LEU A 82 2.87 5.61 3.87
N ARG A 83 3.55 6.39 4.71
CA ARG A 83 3.21 7.80 4.95
C ARG A 83 3.15 8.59 3.64
N HIS A 84 4.18 8.49 2.81
CA HIS A 84 4.22 9.23 1.56
C HIS A 84 3.09 8.81 0.61
N ARG A 85 2.79 7.50 0.55
CA ARG A 85 1.65 6.99 -0.24
C ARG A 85 0.32 7.53 0.29
N LEU A 86 0.08 7.53 1.61
CA LEU A 86 -1.14 8.06 2.19
C LEU A 86 -1.32 9.54 1.86
N GLU A 87 -0.28 10.36 2.05
CA GLU A 87 -0.29 11.80 1.73
C GLU A 87 -0.56 12.07 0.25
N VAL A 88 0.18 11.40 -0.64
CA VAL A 88 0.07 11.61 -2.10
C VAL A 88 -1.31 11.17 -2.59
N LEU A 89 -1.84 10.05 -2.10
CA LEU A 89 -3.15 9.53 -2.50
C LEU A 89 -4.29 10.39 -1.95
N ALA A 90 -4.21 10.89 -0.71
CA ALA A 90 -5.19 11.85 -0.18
C ALA A 90 -5.32 13.07 -1.10
N GLY A 91 -4.19 13.66 -1.47
CA GLY A 91 -4.16 14.81 -2.38
C GLY A 91 -4.65 14.46 -3.80
N ALA A 92 -4.25 13.32 -4.34
CA ALA A 92 -4.68 12.89 -5.68
C ALA A 92 -6.19 12.66 -5.77
N PHE A 93 -6.79 11.98 -4.79
CA PHE A 93 -8.23 11.76 -4.72
C PHE A 93 -9.01 13.07 -4.50
N ALA A 94 -8.49 13.99 -3.68
CA ALA A 94 -9.11 15.30 -3.49
C ALA A 94 -9.16 16.11 -4.79
N GLN A 95 -8.07 16.09 -5.57
CA GLN A 95 -8.06 16.77 -6.86
C GLN A 95 -8.93 16.03 -7.91
N LEU A 96 -8.96 14.69 -7.90
CA LEU A 96 -9.91 13.91 -8.73
C LEU A 96 -11.36 14.28 -8.44
N ALA A 97 -11.71 14.49 -7.17
CA ALA A 97 -13.05 14.90 -6.78
C ALA A 97 -13.44 16.24 -7.42
N GLY A 98 -12.51 17.20 -7.44
CA GLY A 98 -12.73 18.51 -8.06
C GLY A 98 -12.74 18.51 -9.59
N GLU A 99 -12.06 17.55 -10.22
CA GLU A 99 -11.99 17.41 -11.68
C GLU A 99 -13.02 16.44 -12.26
N SER A 100 -13.76 15.73 -11.39
CA SER A 100 -14.73 14.73 -11.82
C SER A 100 -15.82 15.35 -12.69
N PRO A 101 -16.08 14.81 -13.90
CA PRO A 101 -17.15 15.29 -14.76
C PRO A 101 -18.54 14.88 -14.25
N ASP A 102 -18.58 13.91 -13.34
CA ASP A 102 -19.79 13.39 -12.73
C ASP A 102 -19.83 13.68 -11.22
N PRO A 103 -20.93 14.24 -10.68
CA PRO A 103 -21.01 14.62 -9.27
C PRO A 103 -21.07 13.43 -8.31
N VAL A 104 -21.54 12.26 -8.77
CA VAL A 104 -21.55 11.03 -7.96
C VAL A 104 -20.11 10.53 -7.80
N ALA A 105 -19.36 10.46 -8.91
CA ALA A 105 -17.94 10.13 -8.88
C ALA A 105 -17.14 11.17 -8.06
N GLY A 106 -17.45 12.47 -8.19
CA GLY A 106 -16.82 13.52 -7.38
C GLY A 106 -17.02 13.30 -5.88
N THR A 107 -18.24 12.93 -5.47
CA THR A 107 -18.56 12.60 -4.07
C THR A 107 -17.82 11.35 -3.59
N ALA A 108 -17.76 10.31 -4.42
CA ALA A 108 -17.04 9.07 -4.13
C ALA A 108 -15.54 9.34 -3.94
N TRP A 109 -14.91 10.11 -4.83
CA TRP A 109 -13.51 10.49 -4.71
C TRP A 109 -13.22 11.35 -3.50
N SER A 110 -14.13 12.26 -3.15
CA SER A 110 -13.99 13.05 -1.92
C SER A 110 -14.02 12.16 -0.67
N ALA A 111 -14.89 11.15 -0.63
CA ALA A 111 -14.95 10.22 0.49
C ALA A 111 -13.66 9.40 0.63
N VAL A 112 -13.10 8.93 -0.50
CA VAL A 112 -11.81 8.23 -0.50
C VAL A 112 -10.67 9.16 -0.04
N ALA A 113 -10.65 10.40 -0.52
CA ALA A 113 -9.65 11.39 -0.11
C ALA A 113 -9.66 11.63 1.41
N THR A 114 -10.85 11.78 2.01
CA THR A 114 -11.02 11.93 3.45
C THR A 114 -10.50 10.72 4.21
N ALA A 115 -10.84 9.50 3.78
CA ALA A 115 -10.34 8.29 4.45
C ALA A 115 -8.81 8.16 4.39
N PHE A 116 -8.17 8.57 3.29
CA PHE A 116 -6.70 8.61 3.20
C PHE A 116 -6.10 9.65 4.15
N ASP A 117 -6.73 10.84 4.26
CA ASP A 117 -6.29 11.89 5.17
C ASP A 117 -6.44 11.49 6.64
N GLU A 118 -7.55 10.82 7.00
CA GLU A 118 -7.77 10.26 8.34
C GLU A 118 -6.70 9.21 8.70
N ALA A 119 -6.42 8.28 7.78
CA ALA A 119 -5.37 7.29 7.96
C ALA A 119 -3.97 7.93 8.10
N ASP A 120 -3.61 8.94 7.29
CA ASP A 120 -2.34 9.67 7.43
C ASP A 120 -2.26 10.39 8.78
N ASN A 121 -3.33 11.07 9.18
CA ASN A 121 -3.38 11.80 10.44
C ASN A 121 -3.16 10.89 11.65
N VAL A 122 -3.81 9.72 11.68
CA VAL A 122 -3.61 8.72 12.75
C VAL A 122 -2.22 8.09 12.68
N PHE A 123 -1.73 7.79 11.47
CA PHE A 123 -0.37 7.29 11.28
C PHE A 123 0.66 8.27 11.85
N ARG A 124 0.53 9.56 11.55
CA ARG A 124 1.43 10.61 12.07
C ARG A 124 1.28 10.81 13.57
N ALA A 125 0.06 10.83 14.09
CA ALA A 125 -0.20 11.02 15.52
C ALA A 125 0.42 9.91 16.39
N THR A 126 0.57 8.71 15.83
CA THR A 126 1.14 7.54 16.52
C THR A 126 2.64 7.35 16.28
N GLY A 127 3.30 8.32 15.62
CA GLY A 127 4.72 8.27 15.30
C GLY A 127 5.09 7.34 14.13
N GLY A 128 4.11 6.98 13.29
CA GLY A 128 4.30 6.15 12.12
C GLY A 128 4.42 4.66 12.42
N SER A 129 3.91 4.20 13.56
CA SER A 129 4.03 2.79 13.96
C SER A 129 2.86 1.94 13.47
N LEU A 130 3.15 1.01 12.55
CA LEU A 130 2.20 -0.02 12.13
C LEU A 130 1.82 -1.02 13.23
N ALA A 131 2.54 -1.02 14.36
CA ALA A 131 2.18 -1.83 15.53
C ALA A 131 1.08 -1.19 16.39
N ASN A 132 0.61 0.02 16.06
CA ASN A 132 -0.47 0.68 16.77
C ASN A 132 -1.84 0.19 16.26
N ASP A 133 -2.67 -0.32 17.16
CA ASP A 133 -4.01 -0.82 16.81
C ASP A 133 -4.89 0.23 16.11
N GLY A 134 -4.76 1.51 16.48
CA GLY A 134 -5.49 2.60 15.84
C GLY A 134 -5.13 2.75 14.36
N VAL A 135 -3.85 2.65 14.02
CA VAL A 135 -3.39 2.68 12.61
C VAL A 135 -3.96 1.50 11.83
N ILE A 136 -3.98 0.30 12.42
CA ILE A 136 -4.51 -0.89 11.76
C ILE A 136 -6.01 -0.74 11.49
N VAL A 137 -6.76 -0.18 12.45
CA VAL A 137 -8.19 0.09 12.30
C VAL A 137 -8.44 1.09 11.17
N GLU A 138 -7.76 2.23 11.15
CA GLU A 138 -7.94 3.24 10.11
C GLU A 138 -7.57 2.73 8.72
N LEU A 139 -6.49 1.95 8.59
CA LEU A 139 -6.14 1.33 7.31
C LEU A 139 -7.20 0.31 6.83
N ALA A 140 -7.86 -0.39 7.76
CA ALA A 140 -8.95 -1.30 7.44
C ALA A 140 -10.21 -0.53 7.00
N GLU A 141 -10.56 0.57 7.67
CA GLU A 141 -11.69 1.44 7.29
C GLU A 141 -11.45 2.13 5.95
N LEU A 142 -10.22 2.61 5.71
CA LEU A 142 -9.76 3.12 4.44
C LEU A 142 -9.96 2.08 3.33
N LYS A 143 -9.52 0.84 3.54
CA LYS A 143 -9.69 -0.24 2.55
C LYS A 143 -11.17 -0.45 2.21
N VAL A 144 -12.04 -0.55 3.23
CA VAL A 144 -13.48 -0.74 3.03
C VAL A 144 -14.08 0.43 2.24
N THR A 145 -13.72 1.66 2.61
CA THR A 145 -14.18 2.86 1.91
C THR A 145 -13.74 2.85 0.46
N LEU A 146 -12.46 2.55 0.20
CA LEU A 146 -11.92 2.43 -1.14
C LEU A 146 -12.72 1.40 -1.96
N GLU A 147 -12.87 0.16 -1.48
CA GLU A 147 -13.63 -0.89 -2.19
C GLU A 147 -15.05 -0.45 -2.54
N GLN A 148 -15.76 0.14 -1.57
CA GLN A 148 -17.14 0.58 -1.78
C GLN A 148 -17.24 1.70 -2.81
N GLN A 149 -16.36 2.70 -2.72
CA GLN A 149 -16.40 3.84 -3.65
C GLN A 149 -15.90 3.45 -5.05
N LEU A 150 -14.92 2.56 -5.17
CA LEU A 150 -14.49 2.06 -6.48
C LEU A 150 -15.58 1.26 -7.18
N LEU A 151 -16.35 0.45 -6.44
CA LEU A 151 -17.50 -0.25 -7.01
C LEU A 151 -18.57 0.72 -7.51
N SER A 152 -18.80 1.84 -6.82
CA SER A 152 -19.84 2.81 -7.21
C SER A 152 -19.50 3.59 -8.48
N VAL A 153 -18.21 3.77 -8.78
CA VAL A 153 -17.72 4.55 -9.93
C VAL A 153 -17.13 3.70 -11.06
N ARG A 154 -17.03 2.37 -10.89
CA ARG A 154 -16.39 1.43 -11.83
C ARG A 154 -16.83 1.63 -13.29
N GLU A 155 -18.14 1.55 -13.54
CA GLU A 155 -18.68 1.64 -14.90
C GLU A 155 -18.45 3.03 -15.52
N HIS A 156 -18.54 4.08 -14.69
CA HIS A 156 -18.27 5.45 -15.15
C HIS A 156 -16.81 5.62 -15.57
N VAL A 157 -15.86 5.16 -14.74
CA VAL A 157 -14.43 5.24 -15.04
C VAL A 157 -14.07 4.42 -16.27
N ARG A 158 -14.61 3.20 -16.38
CA ARG A 158 -14.40 2.36 -17.57
C ARG A 158 -14.91 3.06 -18.83
N ALA A 159 -16.10 3.62 -18.80
CA ALA A 159 -16.69 4.29 -19.95
C ALA A 159 -15.97 5.60 -20.33
N ALA A 160 -15.51 6.37 -19.34
CA ALA A 160 -14.91 7.68 -19.56
C ALA A 160 -13.41 7.61 -19.90
N CYS A 161 -12.69 6.67 -19.29
CA CYS A 161 -11.22 6.63 -19.32
C CYS A 161 -10.63 5.35 -19.92
N ASP A 162 -11.44 4.34 -20.22
CA ASP A 162 -10.98 3.00 -20.64
C ASP A 162 -9.95 2.39 -19.67
N LEU A 163 -10.16 2.62 -18.37
CA LEU A 163 -9.32 2.12 -17.29
C LEU A 163 -10.05 1.04 -16.48
N ASP A 164 -9.31 0.01 -16.08
CA ASP A 164 -9.76 -0.91 -15.04
C ASP A 164 -9.54 -0.28 -13.67
N ILE A 165 -10.64 -0.05 -12.95
CA ILE A 165 -10.59 0.60 -11.64
C ILE A 165 -9.93 -0.28 -10.58
N ASP A 166 -9.92 -1.59 -10.76
CA ASP A 166 -9.26 -2.50 -9.82
C ASP A 166 -7.72 -2.34 -9.87
N ALA A 167 -7.18 -1.87 -11.01
CA ALA A 167 -5.78 -1.48 -11.13
C ALA A 167 -5.46 -0.16 -10.40
N VAL A 168 -6.40 0.80 -10.40
CA VAL A 168 -6.27 2.06 -9.63
C VAL A 168 -6.21 1.80 -8.12
N ALA A 169 -6.91 0.75 -7.68
CA ALA A 169 -6.97 0.32 -6.29
C ALA A 169 -5.72 -0.41 -5.79
N GLY A 170 -4.85 -0.86 -6.70
CA GLY A 170 -3.79 -1.81 -6.38
C GLY A 170 -4.26 -3.21 -6.02
N TYR A 171 -5.49 -3.59 -6.37
CA TYR A 171 -6.01 -4.96 -6.17
C TYR A 171 -5.55 -5.95 -7.25
N ALA A 172 -4.86 -5.47 -8.28
CA ALA A 172 -4.20 -6.31 -9.27
C ALA A 172 -2.97 -7.02 -8.67
N VAL A 173 -3.20 -7.97 -7.76
CA VAL A 173 -2.20 -8.92 -7.28
C VAL A 173 -2.36 -10.21 -8.07
N GLY A 174 -1.60 -10.34 -9.16
CA GLY A 174 -1.39 -11.60 -9.88
C GLY A 174 -2.55 -12.04 -10.78
N SER A 175 -2.42 -11.73 -12.07
CA SER A 175 -3.04 -12.50 -13.16
C SER A 175 -1.96 -13.09 -14.04
#